data_AF-A0A399XWM4-F1
#
_entry.id   AF-A0A399XWM4-F1
#
_cell.length_a   1.000
_cell.length_b   1.000
_cell.length_c   1.000
_cell.angle_alpha   90.00
_cell.angle_beta   90.00
_cell.angle_gamma   90.00
#
_symmetry.space_group_name_H-M   'P 1'
#
loop_
_entity.id
_entity.type
_entity.pdbx_description
1 polymer ?
#
loop_
_entity_poly.entity_id
_entity_poly.type
_entity_poly.pdbx_seq_one_letter_code
_entity_poly.pdbx_strand_id
1 'polypeptide(L)'
;MSPVVRAVEHAMTSTKKQLLVAERAALGAFRNGGCVRKPRDERRDEGHRSYKKGWEVRFYADSEEDASRICKVLADSGLRPGRPYEKRARRWIVPLYGRDAVAKLLSWDELLT
;
A
#
# COMPACT_ATOMS: atom_id res chain seq x y z
N MET A 1 35.87 -15.20 8.73
CA MET A 1 34.66 -14.84 7.94
C MET A 1 35.12 -14.14 6.67
N SER A 2 34.72 -14.60 5.49
CA SER A 2 35.18 -14.03 4.21
C SER A 2 34.65 -12.59 4.01
N PRO A 3 35.44 -11.67 3.41
CA PRO A 3 34.99 -10.31 3.08
C PRO A 3 33.68 -10.28 2.28
N VAL A 4 33.48 -11.29 1.42
CA VAL A 4 32.27 -11.45 0.60
C VAL A 4 31.03 -11.65 1.49
N VAL A 5 31.14 -12.46 2.54
CA VAL A 5 30.01 -12.75 3.45
C VAL A 5 29.59 -11.47 4.20
N ARG A 6 30.55 -10.68 4.68
CA ARG A 6 30.26 -9.41 5.37
C ARG A 6 29.61 -8.36 4.47
N ALA A 7 30.02 -8.29 3.20
CA ALA A 7 29.42 -7.38 2.22
C ALA A 7 27.96 -7.74 1.93
N VAL A 8 27.65 -9.03 1.80
CA VAL A 8 26.28 -9.53 1.61
C VAL A 8 25.42 -9.22 2.83
N GLU A 9 25.90 -9.45 4.05
CA GLU A 9 25.16 -9.13 5.28
C GLU A 9 24.88 -7.64 5.44
N HIS A 10 25.86 -6.78 5.13
CA HIS A 10 25.66 -5.32 5.15
C HIS A 10 24.61 -4.88 4.14
N ALA A 11 24.68 -5.39 2.90
CA ALA A 11 23.69 -5.09 1.87
C ALA A 11 22.29 -5.53 2.31
N MET A 12 22.15 -6.76 2.83
CA MET A 12 20.88 -7.29 3.36
C MET A 12 20.31 -6.42 4.49
N THR A 13 21.16 -5.97 5.41
CA THR A 13 20.77 -5.11 6.53
C THR A 13 20.30 -3.74 6.03
N SER A 14 21.01 -3.16 5.06
CA SER A 14 20.64 -1.89 4.41
C SER A 14 19.28 -2.02 3.70
N THR A 15 19.08 -3.09 2.92
CA THR A 15 17.80 -3.35 2.23
C THR A 15 16.65 -3.53 3.20
N LYS A 16 16.82 -4.31 4.28
CA LYS A 16 15.79 -4.45 5.33
C LYS A 16 15.45 -3.11 5.97
N LYS A 17 16.45 -2.27 6.24
CA LYS A 17 16.25 -0.93 6.81
C LYS A 17 15.46 -0.03 5.85
N GLN A 18 15.78 -0.07 4.55
CA GLN A 18 15.04 0.67 3.53
C GLN A 18 13.59 0.22 3.40
N LEU A 19 13.35 -1.10 3.45
CA LEU A 19 12.00 -1.67 3.44
C LEU A 19 11.17 -1.17 4.63
N LEU A 20 11.74 -1.24 5.85
CA LEU A 20 11.06 -0.77 7.06
C LEU A 20 10.70 0.73 6.99
N VAL A 21 11.59 1.55 6.40
CA VAL A 21 11.32 2.98 6.17
C VAL A 21 10.16 3.17 5.19
N ALA A 22 10.13 2.40 4.10
CA ALA A 22 9.05 2.45 3.12
C ALA A 22 7.70 1.99 3.72
N GLU A 23 7.70 0.91 4.51
CA GLU A 23 6.50 0.42 5.21
C GLU A 23 5.94 1.49 6.18
N ARG A 24 6.81 2.15 6.94
CA ARG A 24 6.41 3.27 7.83
C ARG A 24 5.83 4.45 7.06
N ALA A 25 6.44 4.81 5.92
CA ALA A 25 5.94 5.88 5.08
C ALA A 25 4.56 5.52 4.46
N ALA A 26 4.36 4.26 4.05
CA ALA A 26 3.08 3.77 3.54
C ALA A 26 1.98 3.85 4.61
N LEU A 27 2.30 3.47 5.85
CA LEU A 27 1.37 3.63 6.97
C LEU A 27 1.08 5.08 7.30
N GLY A 28 2.09 5.96 7.25
CA GLY A 28 1.88 7.41 7.41
C GLY A 28 0.86 7.94 6.41
N ALA A 29 1.00 7.55 5.13
CA ALA A 29 0.05 7.90 4.09
C ALA A 29 -1.35 7.31 4.33
N PHE A 30 -1.45 6.08 4.85
CA PHE A 30 -2.73 5.46 5.21
C PHE A 30 -3.40 6.18 6.40
N ARG A 31 -2.64 6.48 7.45
CA ARG A 31 -3.14 7.18 8.66
C ARG A 31 -3.55 8.63 8.37
N ASN A 32 -2.98 9.25 7.34
CA ASN A 32 -3.35 10.60 6.88
C ASN A 32 -4.70 10.66 6.11
N GLY A 33 -5.67 9.83 6.51
CA GLY A 33 -7.03 9.84 5.98
C GLY A 33 -7.36 8.76 4.95
N GLY A 34 -6.49 7.77 4.75
CA GLY A 34 -6.78 6.60 3.93
C GLY A 34 -8.00 5.81 4.42
N CYS A 35 -8.66 5.08 3.52
CA CYS A 35 -9.83 4.28 3.89
C CYS A 35 -9.83 2.88 3.26
N VAL A 36 -10.32 1.90 4.02
CA VAL A 36 -10.50 0.51 3.57
C VAL A 36 -11.93 0.32 3.08
N ARG A 37 -12.07 -0.14 1.85
CA ARG A 37 -13.32 -0.60 1.27
C ARG A 37 -13.35 -2.12 1.29
N LYS A 38 -14.21 -2.68 2.13
CA LYS A 38 -14.45 -4.12 2.24
C LYS A 38 -15.56 -4.54 1.27
N PRO A 39 -15.47 -5.70 0.61
CA PRO A 39 -16.61 -6.29 -0.08
C PRO A 39 -17.71 -6.62 0.94
N ARG A 40 -18.98 -6.56 0.52
CA ARG A 40 -20.11 -7.05 1.31
C ARG A 40 -20.23 -8.55 1.06
N ASP A 41 -20.06 -9.34 2.10
CA ASP A 41 -20.06 -10.81 1.97
C ASP A 41 -21.41 -11.34 1.49
N GLU A 42 -22.51 -10.74 1.95
CA GLU A 42 -23.90 -11.04 1.53
C GLU A 42 -24.16 -10.89 0.02
N ARG A 43 -23.29 -10.17 -0.71
CA ARG A 43 -23.46 -9.87 -2.14
C ARG A 43 -22.48 -10.63 -3.03
N ARG A 44 -21.65 -11.52 -2.47
CA ARG A 44 -20.68 -12.29 -3.25
C ARG A 44 -21.34 -13.28 -4.20
N ASP A 45 -22.50 -13.81 -3.81
CA ASP A 45 -23.22 -14.82 -4.60
C ASP A 45 -23.95 -14.23 -5.82
N GLU A 46 -24.08 -12.89 -5.90
CA GLU A 46 -24.65 -12.20 -7.07
C GLU A 46 -23.80 -12.36 -8.35
N GLY A 47 -22.60 -12.94 -8.22
CA GLY A 47 -21.66 -13.20 -9.30
C GLY A 47 -20.86 -11.97 -9.73
N HIS A 48 -19.66 -12.19 -10.27
CA HIS A 48 -18.72 -11.14 -10.66
C HIS A 48 -19.27 -10.16 -11.72
N ARG A 49 -20.30 -10.55 -12.49
CA ARG A 49 -20.96 -9.64 -13.44
C ARG A 49 -21.79 -8.56 -12.74
N SER A 50 -22.45 -8.91 -11.63
CA SER A 50 -23.38 -8.05 -10.90
C SER A 50 -22.71 -7.31 -9.74
N TYR A 51 -21.71 -7.94 -9.08
CA TYR A 51 -20.98 -7.38 -7.95
C TYR A 51 -19.45 -7.44 -8.16
N LYS A 52 -18.87 -6.32 -8.63
CA LYS A 52 -17.44 -6.19 -8.96
C LYS A 52 -16.59 -5.63 -7.81
N LYS A 53 -17.13 -5.56 -6.59
CA LYS A 53 -16.44 -4.90 -5.46
C LYS A 53 -15.53 -5.91 -4.76
N GLY A 54 -14.23 -5.63 -4.80
CA GLY A 54 -13.22 -6.34 -4.01
C GLY A 54 -12.71 -5.52 -2.83
N TRP A 55 -11.73 -6.10 -2.12
CA TRP A 55 -10.93 -5.40 -1.11
C TRP A 55 -10.10 -4.30 -1.77
N GLU A 56 -10.14 -3.12 -1.18
CA GLU A 56 -9.40 -1.95 -1.65
C GLU A 56 -9.01 -1.06 -0.47
N VAL A 57 -7.79 -0.57 -0.46
CA VAL A 57 -7.40 0.62 0.33
C VAL A 57 -7.33 1.81 -0.63
N ARG A 58 -7.84 2.96 -0.21
CA ARG A 58 -7.68 4.23 -0.92
C ARG A 58 -6.82 5.15 -0.09
N PHE A 59 -5.72 5.59 -0.67
CA PHE A 59 -4.92 6.68 -0.14
C PHE A 59 -5.39 7.98 -0.79
N TYR A 60 -5.43 9.06 -0.03
CA TYR A 60 -5.75 10.38 -0.55
C TYR A 60 -4.48 11.22 -0.65
N ALA A 61 -4.40 11.99 -1.73
CA ALA A 61 -3.35 12.96 -1.97
C ALA A 61 -3.98 14.28 -2.43
N ASP A 62 -3.32 15.39 -2.13
CA ASP A 62 -3.82 16.74 -2.50
C ASP A 62 -3.27 17.20 -3.86
N SER A 63 -2.32 16.46 -4.42
CA SER A 63 -1.71 16.72 -5.73
C SER A 63 -1.37 15.41 -6.46
N GLU A 64 -1.15 15.50 -7.79
CA GLU A 64 -0.66 14.38 -8.59
C GLU A 64 0.73 13.93 -8.14
N GLU A 65 1.57 14.89 -7.76
CA GLU A 65 2.93 14.65 -7.26
C GLU A 65 2.90 13.84 -5.97
N ASP A 66 2.01 14.17 -5.04
CA ASP A 66 1.83 13.41 -3.80
C ASP A 66 1.27 12.01 -4.08
N ALA A 67 0.35 11.88 -5.04
CA ALA A 67 -0.14 10.58 -5.47
C ALA A 67 1.00 9.70 -6.04
N SER A 68 1.89 10.30 -6.84
CA SER A 68 3.07 9.62 -7.37
C SER A 68 4.05 9.21 -6.26
N ARG A 69 4.26 10.07 -5.25
CA ARG A 69 5.06 9.73 -4.06
C ARG A 69 4.47 8.56 -3.29
N ILE A 70 3.16 8.55 -3.07
CA ILE A 70 2.46 7.42 -2.42
C ILE A 70 2.64 6.14 -3.23
N CYS A 71 2.48 6.20 -4.56
CA CYS A 71 2.72 5.04 -5.43
C CYS A 71 4.14 4.48 -5.27
N LYS A 72 5.14 5.36 -5.26
CA LYS A 72 6.54 4.97 -5.08
C LYS A 72 6.77 4.30 -3.73
N VAL A 73 6.28 4.90 -2.64
CA VAL A 73 6.40 4.33 -1.29
C VAL A 73 5.73 2.96 -1.17
N LEU A 74 4.56 2.79 -1.80
CA LEU A 74 3.88 1.49 -1.86
C LEU A 74 4.68 0.46 -2.68
N ALA A 75 5.26 0.87 -3.81
CA ALA A 75 6.11 -0.01 -4.60
C ALA A 75 7.39 -0.42 -3.86
N ASP A 76 8.05 0.53 -3.20
CA ASP A 76 9.28 0.33 -2.44
C ASP A 76 9.06 -0.57 -1.20
N SER A 77 7.83 -0.62 -0.67
CA SER A 77 7.41 -1.55 0.40
C SER A 77 6.93 -2.93 -0.12
N GLY A 78 7.07 -3.17 -1.42
CA GLY A 78 6.71 -4.43 -2.08
C GLY A 78 5.20 -4.61 -2.27
N LEU A 79 4.42 -3.52 -2.24
CA LEU A 79 3.02 -3.51 -2.65
C LEU A 79 2.88 -3.07 -4.11
N ARG A 80 1.72 -3.33 -4.71
CA ARG A 80 1.43 -2.94 -6.10
C ARG A 80 0.19 -2.05 -6.13
N PRO A 81 0.34 -0.72 -6.04
CA PRO A 81 -0.78 0.18 -6.16
C PRO A 81 -1.36 0.13 -7.58
N GLY A 82 -2.67 0.38 -7.69
CA GLY A 82 -3.32 0.64 -8.96
C GLY A 82 -3.03 2.06 -9.46
N ARG A 83 -3.54 2.37 -10.65
CA ARG A 83 -3.34 3.68 -11.29
C ARG A 83 -3.99 4.79 -10.45
N PRO A 84 -3.24 5.85 -10.07
CA PRO A 84 -3.82 7.01 -9.44
C PRO A 84 -4.84 7.71 -10.33
N TYR A 85 -5.86 8.31 -9.71
CA TYR A 85 -6.86 9.08 -10.43
C TYR A 85 -7.38 10.24 -9.59
N GLU A 86 -7.80 11.30 -10.27
CA GLU A 86 -8.43 12.44 -9.62
C GLU A 86 -9.90 12.13 -9.29
N LYS A 87 -10.31 12.39 -8.05
CA LYS A 87 -11.70 12.34 -7.60
C LYS A 87 -12.13 13.74 -7.20
N ARG A 88 -13.16 14.26 -7.88
CA ARG A 88 -13.94 15.50 -7.61
C ARG A 88 -13.19 16.59 -6.82
N ALA A 89 -12.93 17.71 -7.48
CA ALA A 89 -12.38 18.93 -6.87
C ALA A 89 -11.00 18.75 -6.21
N ARG A 90 -10.00 18.34 -7.01
CA ARG A 90 -8.55 18.39 -6.67
C ARG A 90 -8.04 17.37 -5.66
N ARG A 91 -8.76 16.28 -5.40
CA ARG A 91 -8.23 15.20 -4.56
C ARG A 91 -7.82 14.00 -5.40
N TRP A 92 -6.59 13.55 -5.25
CA TRP A 92 -6.06 12.36 -5.88
C TRP A 92 -6.29 11.13 -5.03
N ILE A 93 -6.58 10.02 -5.68
CA ILE A 93 -6.71 8.71 -5.04
C ILE A 93 -5.67 7.77 -5.62
N VAL A 94 -4.93 7.12 -4.73
CA VAL A 94 -4.11 5.95 -5.07
C VAL A 94 -4.85 4.72 -4.54
N PRO A 95 -5.36 3.83 -5.42
CA PRO A 95 -6.00 2.61 -4.98
C PRO A 95 -4.96 1.51 -4.74
N LEU A 96 -5.19 0.65 -3.74
CA LEU A 96 -4.47 -0.60 -3.54
C LEU A 96 -5.50 -1.74 -3.49
N TYR A 97 -5.47 -2.61 -4.48
CA TYR A 97 -6.48 -3.67 -4.65
C TYR A 97 -6.01 -5.01 -4.12
N GLY A 98 -6.98 -5.86 -3.77
CA GLY A 98 -6.74 -7.26 -3.42
C GLY A 98 -6.67 -7.50 -1.93
N ARG A 99 -7.21 -8.64 -1.49
CA ARG A 99 -7.31 -8.98 -0.06
C ARG A 99 -5.94 -9.03 0.60
N ASP A 100 -4.97 -9.67 -0.05
CA ASP A 100 -3.64 -9.91 0.53
C ASP A 100 -2.84 -8.63 0.65
N ALA A 101 -2.90 -7.75 -0.34
CA ALA A 101 -2.25 -6.44 -0.30
C ALA A 101 -2.84 -5.56 0.81
N VAL A 102 -4.17 -5.55 0.95
CA VAL A 102 -4.85 -4.84 2.03
C VAL A 102 -4.50 -5.43 3.39
N ALA A 103 -4.50 -6.76 3.53
CA ALA A 103 -4.13 -7.43 4.77
C ALA A 103 -2.68 -7.15 5.17
N LYS A 104 -1.74 -7.19 4.22
CA LYS A 104 -0.33 -6.88 4.45
C LYS A 104 -0.15 -5.45 4.97
N LEU A 105 -0.80 -4.48 4.33
CA LEU A 105 -0.76 -3.08 4.78
C LEU A 105 -1.31 -2.93 6.21
N LEU A 106 -2.45 -3.55 6.50
CA LEU A 106 -3.08 -3.48 7.83
C LEU A 106 -2.26 -4.19 8.91
N SER A 107 -1.58 -5.30 8.59
CA SER A 107 -0.69 -5.96 9.55
C SER A 107 0.49 -5.07 9.96
N TRP A 108 0.95 -4.17 9.10
CA TRP A 108 2.00 -3.22 9.49
C TRP A 108 1.49 -2.22 10.52
N ASP A 109 0.22 -1.80 10.41
CA ASP A 109 -0.41 -0.86 11.35
C ASP A 109 -0.45 -1.47 12.75
N GLU A 110 -0.81 -2.75 12.86
CA GLU A 110 -0.83 -3.50 14.12
C GLU A 110 0.56 -3.71 14.73
N LEU A 111 1.60 -3.87 13.89
CA LEU A 111 2.98 -4.11 14.34
C LEU A 111 3.74 -2.84 14.73
N LEU A 112 3.26 -1.66 14.35
CA LEU A 112 3.93 -0.36 14.51
C LEU A 112 3.16 0.62 15.42
N THR A 113 2.17 0.11 16.16
CA THR A 113 1.41 0.82 17.20
C THR A 113 1.77 0.28 18.57
#